data_AF-A0A7C0X884-F1
#
_entry.id   AF-A0A7C0X884-F1
#
_cell.length_a   1.000
_cell.length_b   1.000
_cell.length_c   1.000
_cell.angle_alpha   90.00
_cell.angle_beta   90.00
_cell.angle_gamma   90.00
#
_symmetry.space_group_name_H-M   'P 1'
#
loop_
_entity.id
_entity.type
_entity.pdbx_description
1 polymer ?
#
loop_
_entity_poly.entity_id
_entity_poly.type
_entity_poly.pdbx_seq_one_letter_code
_entity_poly.pdbx_strand_id
1 'polypeptide(L)'
;MYRLPGHATEVAAMKVWAIAVVAAAVILVGAVLAAEQGNAEKPLSPQEIAALTKASPVVAALPYRYETEYIQDPFEPDRIRRTRTEITHIVIVRADGSLEVKPAR
;
A
#
# COMPACT_ATOMS: atom_id res chain seq x y z
N MET A 1 3.39 0.89 -81.05
CA MET A 1 3.10 0.33 -79.71
C MET A 1 4.35 0.50 -78.85
N TYR A 2 4.40 1.51 -77.98
CA TYR A 2 5.50 1.69 -77.02
C TYR A 2 4.98 1.35 -75.62
N ARG A 3 5.47 0.24 -75.04
CA ARG A 3 5.20 -0.15 -73.65
C ARG A 3 6.36 0.37 -72.81
N LEU A 4 6.11 1.38 -71.97
CA LEU A 4 7.12 1.99 -71.10
C LEU A 4 7.59 0.99 -70.02
N PRO A 5 8.90 0.73 -69.89
CA PRO A 5 9.46 -0.26 -68.96
C PRO A 5 9.66 0.33 -67.54
N GLY A 6 8.68 1.09 -67.03
CA GLY A 6 8.81 1.83 -65.75
C GLY A 6 8.03 1.25 -64.57
N HIS A 7 6.92 0.55 -64.81
CA HIS A 7 5.98 0.21 -63.72
C HIS A 7 6.32 -1.08 -62.95
N ALA A 8 7.11 -2.00 -63.52
CA ALA A 8 7.39 -3.28 -62.87
C ALA A 8 8.44 -3.14 -61.74
N THR A 9 9.41 -2.24 -61.91
CA THR A 9 10.50 -1.99 -60.96
C THR A 9 10.04 -1.19 -59.75
N GLU A 10 9.14 -0.23 -59.93
CA GLU A 10 8.59 0.62 -58.88
C GLU A 10 7.68 -0.17 -57.91
N VAL A 11 6.84 -1.06 -58.46
CA VAL A 11 5.98 -1.94 -57.66
C VAL A 11 6.79 -3.01 -56.91
N ALA A 12 7.89 -3.49 -57.50
CA ALA A 12 8.80 -4.41 -56.83
C ALA A 12 9.54 -3.72 -55.66
N ALA A 13 10.02 -2.49 -55.87
CA ALA A 13 10.65 -1.69 -54.81
C ALA A 13 9.68 -1.41 -53.65
N MET A 14 8.44 -1.04 -53.95
CA MET A 14 7.43 -0.76 -52.93
C MET A 14 7.05 -2.01 -52.10
N LYS A 15 7.04 -3.19 -52.72
CA LYS A 15 6.83 -4.47 -52.01
C LYS A 15 7.98 -4.82 -51.07
N VAL A 16 9.22 -4.58 -51.49
CA VAL A 16 10.41 -4.81 -50.64
C VAL A 16 10.38 -3.89 -49.41
N TRP A 17 10.03 -2.62 -49.60
CA TRP A 17 9.85 -1.68 -48.50
C TRP A 17 8.72 -2.09 -47.54
N ALA A 18 7.58 -2.54 -48.07
CA ALA A 18 6.47 -3.02 -47.25
C ALA A 18 6.88 -4.22 -46.38
N ILE A 19 7.63 -5.18 -46.95
CA ILE A 19 8.13 -6.35 -46.21
C ILE A 19 9.11 -5.92 -45.11
N ALA A 20 10.01 -4.98 -45.40
CA ALA A 20 10.97 -4.47 -44.42
C ALA A 20 10.28 -3.77 -43.24
N VAL A 21 9.23 -2.97 -43.52
CA VAL A 21 8.44 -2.31 -42.48
C VAL A 21 7.71 -3.31 -41.60
N VAL A 22 7.09 -4.33 -42.20
CA VAL A 22 6.40 -5.39 -41.43
C VAL A 22 7.38 -6.18 -40.58
N ALA A 23 8.55 -6.54 -41.12
CA ALA A 23 9.58 -7.23 -40.35
C ALA A 23 10.09 -6.40 -39.17
N ALA A 24 10.32 -5.10 -39.37
CA ALA A 24 10.72 -4.19 -38.30
C ALA A 24 9.63 -4.07 -37.21
N ALA A 25 8.36 -4.00 -37.61
CA ALA A 25 7.24 -3.96 -36.67
C ALA A 25 7.16 -5.24 -35.83
N VAL A 26 7.36 -6.42 -36.43
CA VAL A 26 7.36 -7.70 -35.70
C VAL A 26 8.50 -7.77 -34.69
N ILE A 27 9.70 -7.31 -35.06
CA ILE A 27 10.85 -7.26 -34.15
C ILE A 27 10.58 -6.32 -32.97
N LEU A 28 10.00 -5.15 -33.23
CA LEU A 28 9.65 -4.19 -32.17
C LEU A 28 8.60 -4.75 -31.22
N VAL A 29 7.56 -5.40 -31.73
CA VAL A 29 6.53 -6.06 -30.90
C VAL A 29 7.15 -7.18 -30.06
N GLY A 30 8.03 -8.01 -30.65
CA GLY A 30 8.74 -9.06 -29.93
C GLY A 30 9.63 -8.51 -28.80
N ALA A 31 10.31 -7.39 -29.04
CA ALA A 31 11.15 -6.74 -28.03
C ALA A 31 10.34 -6.14 -26.87
N VAL A 32 9.18 -5.55 -27.16
CA VAL A 32 8.27 -5.01 -26.14
C VAL A 32 7.70 -6.13 -25.26
N LEU A 33 7.24 -7.23 -25.87
CA LEU A 33 6.71 -8.38 -25.13
C LEU A 33 7.79 -9.06 -24.27
N ALA A 34 9.02 -9.16 -24.76
CA ALA A 34 10.14 -9.70 -23.98
C ALA A 34 10.54 -8.78 -22.81
N ALA A 35 10.41 -7.47 -22.97
CA ALA A 35 10.69 -6.50 -21.91
C ALA A 35 9.65 -6.56 -20.78
N GLU A 36 8.37 -6.79 -21.08
CA GLU A 36 7.34 -6.97 -20.04
C GLU A 36 7.55 -8.24 -19.21
N GLN A 37 8.05 -9.32 -19.82
CA GLN A 37 8.36 -10.57 -19.11
C GLN A 37 9.55 -10.43 -18.15
N GLY A 38 10.41 -9.42 -18.32
CA GLY A 38 11.50 -9.10 -17.40
C GLY A 38 11.06 -8.39 -16.13
N ASN A 39 9.82 -7.90 -16.07
CA ASN A 39 9.26 -7.22 -14.90
C ASN A 39 8.63 -8.21 -13.91
N ALA A 40 9.32 -9.34 -13.68
CA ALA A 40 8.96 -10.27 -12.64
C ALA A 40 9.01 -9.53 -11.30
N GLU A 41 7.88 -9.45 -10.61
CA GLU A 41 7.79 -8.92 -9.25
C GLU A 41 8.90 -9.57 -8.42
N LYS A 42 9.86 -8.74 -7.98
CA LYS A 42 10.94 -9.20 -7.13
C LYS A 42 10.30 -9.80 -5.87
N PRO A 43 10.54 -11.08 -5.55
CA PRO A 43 9.96 -11.66 -4.35
C PRO A 43 10.46 -10.85 -3.15
N LEU A 44 9.52 -10.35 -2.35
CA LEU A 44 9.81 -9.58 -1.14
C LEU A 44 10.79 -10.37 -0.27
N SER A 45 11.87 -9.74 0.13
CA SER A 45 12.83 -10.36 1.03
C SER A 45 12.17 -10.63 2.39
N PRO A 46 12.64 -11.65 3.14
CA PRO A 46 12.13 -11.93 4.48
C PRO A 46 12.18 -10.72 5.44
N GLN A 47 13.12 -9.78 5.21
CA GLN A 47 13.26 -8.56 5.99
C GLN A 47 12.17 -7.52 5.66
N GLU A 48 11.76 -7.42 4.39
CA GLU A 48 10.64 -6.57 3.98
C GLU A 48 9.31 -7.12 4.50
N ILE A 49 9.14 -8.44 4.48
CA ILE A 49 7.98 -9.11 5.08
C ILE A 49 7.95 -8.89 6.60
N ALA A 50 9.11 -8.96 7.27
CA ALA A 50 9.23 -8.68 8.70
C ALA A 50 8.93 -7.21 9.03
N ALA A 51 9.33 -6.27 8.17
CA ALA A 51 9.01 -4.85 8.34
C ALA A 51 7.51 -4.57 8.14
N LEU A 52 6.86 -5.25 7.19
CA LEU A 52 5.41 -5.16 6.96
C LEU A 52 4.57 -5.79 8.08
N THR A 53 5.10 -6.80 8.76
CA THR A 53 4.41 -7.51 9.86
C THR A 53 4.74 -6.95 11.24
N LYS A 54 5.72 -6.04 11.35
CA LYS A 54 6.09 -5.44 12.64
C LYS A 54 5.00 -4.48 13.09
N ALA A 55 4.42 -4.73 14.27
CA ALA A 55 3.44 -3.82 14.86
C ALA A 55 4.01 -2.40 14.99
N SER A 56 3.27 -1.41 14.49
CA SER A 56 3.68 0.00 14.52
C SER A 56 3.99 0.46 15.95
N PRO A 57 5.10 1.18 16.18
CA PRO A 57 5.52 1.57 17.52
C PRO A 57 4.47 2.47 18.19
N VAL A 58 4.34 2.32 19.51
CA VAL A 58 3.43 3.14 20.32
C VAL A 58 4.07 4.50 20.57
N VAL A 59 3.34 5.57 20.28
CA VAL A 59 3.82 6.96 20.44
C VAL A 59 3.13 7.69 21.59
N ALA A 60 1.93 7.27 21.99
CA ALA A 60 1.25 7.81 23.16
C ALA A 60 0.30 6.79 23.80
N ALA A 61 0.04 6.95 25.09
CA ALA A 61 -1.01 6.27 25.82
C ALA A 61 -1.80 7.29 26.65
N LEU A 62 -3.11 7.33 26.47
CA LEU A 62 -3.99 8.34 27.05
C LEU A 62 -5.14 7.68 27.82
N PRO A 63 -5.58 8.26 28.96
CA PRO A 63 -6.81 7.81 29.63
C PRO A 63 -8.02 7.99 28.70
N TYR A 64 -8.84 6.94 28.56
CA TYR A 64 -10.03 6.97 27.70
C TYR A 64 -11.32 6.81 28.49
N ARG A 65 -11.34 5.91 29.47
CA ARG A 65 -12.48 5.72 30.37
C ARG A 65 -12.01 5.65 31.80
N TYR A 66 -12.81 6.22 32.69
CA TYR A 66 -12.58 6.17 34.12
C TYR A 66 -13.89 5.98 34.87
N GLU A 67 -13.80 5.38 36.04
CA GLU A 67 -14.89 5.23 36.99
C GLU A 67 -14.53 5.98 38.26
N THR A 68 -15.52 6.65 38.84
CA THR A 68 -15.35 7.42 40.07
C THR A 68 -16.29 6.88 41.14
N GLU A 69 -15.69 6.39 42.21
CA GLU A 69 -16.38 5.90 43.39
C GLU A 69 -16.36 6.96 44.49
N TYR A 70 -17.52 7.17 45.10
CA TYR A 70 -17.71 8.07 46.23
C TYR A 70 -18.02 7.27 47.48
N ILE A 71 -17.16 7.41 48.49
CA ILE A 71 -17.32 6.75 49.78
C ILE A 71 -17.86 7.79 50.75
N GLN A 72 -19.08 7.57 51.24
CA GLN A 72 -19.70 8.44 52.25
C GLN A 72 -19.02 8.31 53.62
N ASP A 73 -19.12 9.38 54.41
CA ASP A 73 -18.70 9.34 55.80
C ASP A 73 -19.71 8.55 56.65
N PRO A 74 -19.29 7.49 57.37
CA PRO A 74 -20.20 6.72 58.20
C PRO A 74 -20.76 7.50 59.40
N PHE A 75 -20.17 8.64 59.76
CA PHE A 75 -20.62 9.50 60.87
C PHE A 75 -21.33 10.77 60.39
N GLU A 76 -21.13 11.16 59.13
CA GLU A 76 -21.75 12.33 58.49
C GLU A 76 -22.30 11.92 57.10
N PRO A 77 -23.51 11.33 57.00
CA PRO A 77 -24.01 10.73 55.74
C PRO A 77 -24.21 11.73 54.61
N ASP A 78 -24.31 13.02 54.93
CA ASP A 78 -24.43 14.10 53.95
C ASP A 78 -23.06 14.49 53.34
N ARG A 79 -21.97 13.86 53.79
CA ARG A 79 -20.60 14.23 53.45
C ARG A 79 -19.84 13.07 52.78
N ILE A 80 -19.13 13.41 51.72
CA ILE A 80 -18.22 12.48 51.04
C ILE A 80 -16.92 12.42 51.84
N ARG A 81 -16.56 11.24 52.35
CA ARG A 81 -15.29 11.01 53.04
C ARG A 81 -14.12 10.85 52.07
N ARG A 82 -14.35 10.14 50.96
CA ARG A 82 -13.31 9.86 49.97
C ARG A 82 -13.89 9.73 48.57
N THR A 83 -13.15 10.28 47.61
CA THR A 83 -13.38 10.03 46.18
C THR A 83 -12.22 9.20 45.64
N ARG A 84 -12.52 8.12 44.92
CA ARG A 84 -11.53 7.30 44.21
C ARG A 84 -11.88 7.34 42.73
N THR A 85 -10.93 7.74 41.89
CA THR A 85 -11.05 7.64 40.43
C THR A 85 -10.09 6.59 39.92
N GLU A 86 -10.60 5.63 39.15
CA GLU A 86 -9.81 4.58 38.51
C GLU A 86 -9.97 4.66 37.00
N ILE A 87 -8.85 4.69 36.27
CA ILE A 87 -8.85 4.62 34.81
C ILE A 87 -9.11 3.16 34.44
N THR A 88 -10.19 2.88 33.73
CA THR A 88 -10.56 1.51 33.32
C THR A 88 -10.02 1.17 31.94
N HIS A 89 -9.88 2.15 31.05
CA HIS A 89 -9.39 1.96 29.70
C HIS A 89 -8.42 3.06 29.28
N ILE A 90 -7.42 2.67 28.50
CA ILE A 90 -6.49 3.57 27.82
C ILE A 90 -6.65 3.46 26.31
N VAL A 91 -6.42 4.57 25.62
CA VAL A 91 -6.20 4.58 24.17
C VAL A 91 -4.70 4.62 23.92
N ILE A 92 -4.24 3.69 23.08
CA ILE A 92 -2.88 3.61 22.57
C ILE A 92 -2.88 4.22 21.18
N VAL A 93 -2.02 5.21 20.99
CA VAL A 93 -1.77 5.83 19.68
C VAL A 93 -0.49 5.24 19.11
N ARG A 94 -0.57 4.70 17.90
CA ARG A 94 0.59 4.16 17.17
C ARG A 94 1.13 5.18 16.17
N ALA A 95 2.39 5.00 15.77
CA ALA A 95 3.08 5.92 14.85
C ALA A 95 2.43 5.98 13.45
N ASP A 96 1.66 4.96 13.08
CA ASP A 96 0.89 4.92 11.83
C ASP A 96 -0.46 5.66 11.92
N GLY A 97 -0.76 6.28 13.07
CA GLY A 97 -2.02 6.97 13.33
C GLY A 97 -3.17 6.06 13.76
N SER A 98 -2.94 4.75 13.84
CA SER A 98 -3.97 3.82 14.35
C SER A 98 -4.17 3.99 15.86
N LEU A 99 -5.41 3.75 16.29
CA LEU A 99 -5.85 3.86 17.68
C LEU A 99 -6.33 2.49 18.16
N GLU A 100 -5.86 2.08 19.34
CA GLU A 100 -6.26 0.83 19.98
C GLU A 100 -6.72 1.10 21.41
N VAL A 101 -7.93 0.69 21.76
CA VAL A 101 -8.44 0.79 23.14
C VAL A 101 -8.08 -0.49 23.89
N LYS A 102 -7.43 -0.35 25.05
CA LYS A 102 -7.13 -1.47 25.95
C LYS A 102 -7.63 -1.24 27.37
N PRO A 103 -7.96 -2.30 28.11
CA PRO A 103 -8.09 -2.23 29.55
C PRO A 103 -6.81 -1.67 30.17
N ALA A 104 -6.95 -0.87 31.23
CA ALA A 104 -5.82 -0.31 31.98
C ALA A 104 -5.20 -1.31 32.97
N ARG A 105 -5.83 -2.49 33.16
CA ARG A 105 -5.39 -3.60 34.01
C ARG A 105 -5.31 -4.90 33.21
#